data_AF-A0A0H5R834-F1
#
_entry.id   AF-A0A0H5R834-F1
#
_cell.length_a   1.000
_cell.length_b   1.000
_cell.length_c   1.000
_cell.angle_alpha   90.00
_cell.angle_beta   90.00
_cell.angle_gamma   90.00
#
_symmetry.space_group_name_H-M   'P 1'
#
loop_
_entity.id
_entity.type
_entity.pdbx_description
1 polymer ?
#
loop_
_entity_poly.entity_id
_entity_poly.type
_entity_poly.pdbx_seq_one_letter_code
_entity_poly.pdbx_strand_id
1 'polypeptide(L)'
;MVILEGDQFLVRLTRMFEKSRNNNGPNTIRITMKRYIPPSKSSEMTDGDQNSSNAPHCIVKVKVGKLRASVMVPFDEHVRFQTNIAHLFRAYFDGLKKKSKTQDKARIKKEA
;
A
#
# COMPACT_ATOMS: atom_id res chain seq x y z
N MET A 1 -15.49 -5.12 -3.74
CA MET A 1 -14.06 -4.79 -3.51
C MET A 1 -13.33 -6.12 -3.60
N VAL A 2 -12.37 -6.26 -4.50
CA VAL A 2 -11.70 -7.55 -4.77
C VAL A 2 -10.35 -7.55 -4.06
N ILE A 3 -10.06 -8.62 -3.32
CA ILE A 3 -8.73 -8.90 -2.78
C ILE A 3 -7.96 -9.59 -3.89
N LEU A 4 -6.85 -8.99 -4.30
CA LEU A 4 -5.96 -9.47 -5.33
C LEU A 4 -4.70 -10.05 -4.70
N GLU A 5 -4.03 -10.92 -5.44
CA GLU A 5 -2.68 -11.39 -5.14
C GLU A 5 -1.65 -10.26 -5.29
N GLY A 6 -0.48 -10.41 -4.65
CA GLY A 6 0.60 -9.40 -4.63
C GLY A 6 0.92 -8.81 -6.00
N ASP A 7 1.26 -9.65 -6.97
CA ASP A 7 1.68 -9.20 -8.30
C ASP A 7 0.52 -8.58 -9.11
N GLN A 8 -0.68 -9.17 -9.03
CA GLN A 8 -1.89 -8.62 -9.67
C GLN A 8 -2.27 -7.24 -9.11
N PHE A 9 -2.10 -7.06 -7.80
CA PHE A 9 -2.31 -5.79 -7.13
C PHE A 9 -1.32 -4.73 -7.63
N LEU A 10 -0.04 -5.06 -7.78
CA LEU A 10 0.99 -4.13 -8.28
C LEU A 10 0.70 -3.69 -9.72
N VAL A 11 0.30 -4.61 -10.61
CA VAL A 11 -0.12 -4.26 -11.98
C VAL A 11 -1.35 -3.35 -11.96
N ARG A 12 -2.33 -3.65 -11.09
CA ARG A 12 -3.53 -2.82 -10.96
C ARG A 12 -3.22 -1.43 -10.42
N LEU A 13 -2.30 -1.33 -9.47
CA LEU A 13 -1.83 -0.08 -8.88
C LEU A 13 -1.07 0.78 -9.90
N THR A 14 -0.23 0.17 -10.72
CA THR A 14 0.47 0.81 -11.85
C THR A 14 -0.51 1.49 -12.81
N ARG A 15 -1.54 0.77 -13.25
CA ARG A 15 -2.61 1.33 -14.10
C ARG A 15 -3.41 2.44 -13.41
N MET A 16 -3.52 2.41 -12.08
CA MET A 16 -4.16 3.49 -11.33
C MET A 16 -3.31 4.76 -11.32
N PHE A 17 -1.98 4.63 -11.19
CA PHE A 17 -1.07 5.77 -11.27
C PHE A 17 -1.10 6.44 -12.65
N GLU A 18 -1.04 5.67 -13.73
CA GLU A 18 -1.10 6.18 -15.11
C GLU A 18 -2.41 6.94 -15.37
N LYS A 19 -3.55 6.36 -14.96
CA LYS A 19 -4.87 7.00 -15.10
C LYS A 19 -4.99 8.29 -14.28
N SER A 20 -4.37 8.34 -13.10
CA SER A 20 -4.39 9.53 -12.24
C SER A 20 -3.50 10.66 -12.78
N ARG A 21 -2.52 10.36 -13.64
CA ARG A 21 -1.59 11.36 -14.21
C ARG A 21 -2.18 12.10 -15.40
N ASN A 22 -3.02 11.44 -16.20
CA ASN A 22 -3.48 11.95 -17.49
C ASN A 22 -4.62 13.00 -17.43
N ASN A 23 -4.79 13.74 -16.32
CA ASN A 23 -5.75 14.84 -16.08
C ASN A 23 -7.25 14.58 -16.38
N ASN A 24 -7.62 13.43 -16.94
CA ASN A 24 -8.99 13.06 -17.29
C ASN A 24 -9.70 12.27 -16.15
N GLY A 25 -9.21 12.34 -14.91
CA GLY A 25 -9.69 11.50 -13.81
C GLY A 25 -9.51 12.10 -12.41
N PRO A 26 -9.89 11.36 -11.34
CA PRO A 26 -9.69 11.79 -9.97
C PRO A 26 -8.20 11.73 -9.59
N ASN A 27 -7.61 12.89 -9.33
CA ASN A 27 -6.16 13.10 -9.20
C ASN A 27 -5.52 12.61 -7.89
N THR A 28 -6.32 12.09 -6.95
CA THR A 28 -5.81 11.70 -5.64
C THR A 28 -5.92 10.20 -5.44
N ILE A 29 -4.76 9.57 -5.29
CA ILE A 29 -4.63 8.16 -4.94
C ILE A 29 -4.54 8.06 -3.43
N ARG A 30 -5.49 7.36 -2.82
CA ARG A 30 -5.49 7.09 -1.37
C ARG A 30 -5.03 5.66 -1.14
N ILE A 31 -3.91 5.51 -0.47
CA ILE A 31 -3.35 4.22 -0.06
C ILE A 31 -3.51 4.11 1.46
N THR A 32 -4.03 2.99 1.93
CA THR A 32 -4.15 2.70 3.36
C THR A 32 -3.56 1.33 3.63
N MET A 33 -2.70 1.25 4.64
CA MET A 33 -2.12 0.01 5.14
C MET A 33 -2.60 -0.17 6.58
N LYS A 34 -3.17 -1.34 6.90
CA LYS A 34 -3.66 -1.67 8.24
C LYS A 34 -3.26 -3.09 8.60
N ARG A 35 -3.06 -3.37 9.88
CA ARG A 35 -3.02 -4.75 10.38
C ARG A 35 -4.37 -5.41 10.08
N TYR A 36 -4.34 -6.57 9.45
CA TYR A 36 -5.55 -7.37 9.27
C TYR A 36 -5.75 -8.21 10.53
N ILE A 37 -6.89 -8.00 11.18
CA ILE A 37 -7.36 -8.84 12.28
C ILE A 37 -8.55 -9.60 11.70
N PRO A 38 -8.49 -10.93 11.57
CA PRO A 38 -9.66 -11.68 11.12
C PRO A 38 -10.82 -11.36 12.06
N PRO A 39 -12.04 -11.17 11.54
CA PRO A 39 -13.20 -11.04 12.41
C PRO A 39 -13.22 -12.28 13.31
N SER A 40 -13.22 -12.08 14.62
CA SER A 40 -13.46 -13.16 15.58
C SER A 40 -14.73 -13.86 15.09
N LYS A 41 -14.59 -15.13 14.68
CA LYS A 41 -15.73 -15.96 14.34
C LYS A 41 -16.56 -15.98 15.62
N SER A 42 -17.69 -15.28 15.61
CA SER A 42 -18.68 -15.39 16.68
C SER A 42 -18.94 -16.87 16.93
N SER A 43 -18.65 -17.31 18.15
CA SER A 43 -19.09 -18.55 18.79
C SER A 43 -19.62 -19.62 17.84
N GLU A 44 -18.75 -20.49 17.35
CA GLU A 44 -19.00 -21.87 16.93
C GLU A 44 -17.82 -22.29 16.04
N MET A 45 -17.12 -23.34 16.46
CA MET A 45 -16.33 -24.33 15.69
C MET A 45 -15.16 -24.80 16.55
N THR A 46 -15.47 -25.83 17.33
CA THR A 46 -14.73 -27.07 17.57
C THR A 46 -13.20 -27.01 17.55
N ASP A 47 -12.62 -27.38 18.70
CA ASP A 47 -11.24 -27.80 18.87
C ASP A 47 -10.79 -28.71 17.73
N GLY A 48 -9.82 -28.27 16.94
CA GLY A 48 -9.25 -29.13 15.90
C GLY A 48 -8.30 -28.50 14.89
N ASP A 49 -8.18 -27.17 14.78
CA ASP A 49 -7.25 -26.57 13.82
C ASP A 49 -6.69 -25.20 14.25
N GLN A 50 -6.26 -25.09 15.52
CA GLN A 50 -5.82 -23.81 16.12
C GLN A 50 -4.37 -23.38 15.78
N ASN A 51 -3.65 -24.11 14.92
CA ASN A 51 -2.20 -23.90 14.80
C ASN A 51 -1.67 -23.43 13.43
N SER A 52 -2.51 -23.23 12.41
CA SER A 52 -2.04 -22.87 11.06
C SER A 52 -2.27 -21.41 10.63
N SER A 53 -3.09 -20.62 11.35
CA SER A 53 -3.62 -19.35 10.79
C SER A 53 -3.35 -18.05 11.58
N ASN A 54 -2.39 -18.03 12.51
CA ASN A 54 -2.10 -16.85 13.35
C ASN A 54 -0.94 -15.97 12.87
N ALA A 55 -0.34 -16.27 11.72
CA ALA A 55 0.71 -15.41 11.16
C ALA A 55 0.17 -13.97 10.99
N PRO A 56 0.94 -12.93 11.33
CA PRO A 56 0.46 -11.56 11.19
C PRO A 56 0.31 -11.21 9.71
N HIS A 57 -0.87 -10.70 9.35
CA HIS A 57 -1.16 -10.23 8.00
C HIS A 57 -1.40 -8.72 8.01
N CYS A 58 -1.02 -8.05 6.93
CA CYS A 58 -1.43 -6.67 6.69
C CYS A 58 -2.34 -6.60 5.46
N ILE A 59 -3.26 -5.65 5.48
CA ILE A 59 -4.13 -5.35 4.34
C ILE A 59 -3.78 -3.96 3.80
N VAL A 60 -3.43 -3.92 2.52
CA VAL A 60 -3.21 -2.67 1.79
C VAL A 60 -4.41 -2.44 0.88
N LYS A 61 -5.03 -1.27 1.00
CA LYS A 61 -6.16 -0.85 0.16
C LYS A 61 -5.82 0.44 -0.56
N VAL A 62 -6.17 0.49 -1.84
CA VAL A 62 -5.97 1.65 -2.71
C VAL A 62 -7.32 2.09 -3.28
N LYS A 63 -7.53 3.41 -3.29
CA LYS A 63 -8.72 4.04 -3.86
C LYS A 63 -8.32 5.22 -4.75
N VAL A 64 -8.86 5.22 -5.97
CA VAL A 64 -8.75 6.33 -6.93
C VAL A 64 -10.16 6.62 -7.46
N GLY A 65 -10.83 7.62 -6.90
CA GLY A 65 -12.25 7.88 -7.13
C GLY A 65 -13.13 6.65 -6.86
N LYS A 66 -13.68 6.05 -7.92
CA LYS A 66 -14.52 4.84 -7.87
C LYS A 66 -13.71 3.53 -7.92
N LEU A 67 -12.48 3.57 -8.43
CA LEU A 67 -11.62 2.39 -8.55
C LEU A 67 -11.07 2.02 -7.17
N ARG A 68 -11.15 0.73 -6.82
CA ARG A 68 -10.66 0.17 -5.55
C ARG A 68 -9.90 -1.11 -5.82
N ALA A 69 -8.77 -1.30 -5.14
CA ALA A 69 -8.01 -2.54 -5.11
C ALA A 69 -7.54 -2.81 -3.68
N SER A 70 -7.44 -4.07 -3.31
CA SER A 70 -6.91 -4.48 -2.01
C SER A 70 -6.03 -5.71 -2.16
N VAL A 71 -5.02 -5.83 -1.32
CA VAL A 71 -4.14 -7.00 -1.21
C VAL A 71 -3.96 -7.34 0.26
N MET A 72 -3.91 -8.63 0.54
CA MET A 72 -3.54 -9.18 1.83
C MET A 72 -2.09 -9.66 1.72
N VAL A 73 -1.23 -9.15 2.58
CA VAL A 73 0.20 -9.47 2.56
C VAL A 73 0.49 -10.29 3.81
N PRO A 74 0.88 -11.57 3.66
CA PRO A 74 1.32 -12.40 4.78
C PRO A 74 2.71 -11.97 5.23
N PHE A 75 3.09 -12.39 6.44
CA PHE A 75 4.43 -12.14 6.96
C PHE A 75 5.52 -12.76 6.08
N ASP A 76 5.31 -13.91 5.45
CA ASP A 76 6.41 -14.58 4.72
C ASP A 76 6.82 -13.83 3.43
N GLU A 77 5.88 -13.12 2.80
CA GLU A 77 6.11 -12.44 1.52
C GLU A 77 6.30 -10.93 1.65
N HIS A 78 6.25 -10.38 2.87
CA HIS A 78 6.23 -8.93 3.10
C HIS A 78 7.47 -8.22 2.54
N VAL A 79 8.66 -8.83 2.63
CA VAL A 79 9.92 -8.25 2.16
C VAL A 79 9.90 -8.07 0.63
N ARG A 80 9.46 -9.10 -0.10
CA ARG A 80 9.35 -9.07 -1.55
C ARG A 80 8.32 -8.02 -1.99
N PHE A 81 7.17 -8.00 -1.33
CA PHE A 81 6.13 -7.02 -1.59
C PHE A 81 6.61 -5.58 -1.32
N GLN A 82 7.36 -5.38 -0.22
CA GLN A 82 7.91 -4.08 0.16
C GLN A 82 8.92 -3.54 -0.86
N THR A 83 9.84 -4.37 -1.34
CA THR A 83 10.81 -3.95 -2.37
C THR A 83 10.10 -3.55 -3.66
N ASN A 84 9.14 -4.37 -4.11
CA ASN A 84 8.41 -4.10 -5.35
C ASN A 84 7.55 -2.84 -5.27
N ILE A 85 6.81 -2.64 -4.17
CA ILE A 85 5.98 -1.45 -3.98
C ILE A 85 6.83 -0.18 -3.80
N ALA A 86 8.00 -0.28 -3.17
CA ALA A 86 8.93 0.84 -3.02
C ALA A 86 9.49 1.30 -4.38
N HIS A 87 9.89 0.36 -5.25
CA HIS A 87 10.30 0.67 -6.61
C HIS A 87 9.18 1.36 -7.40
N LEU A 88 7.94 0.86 -7.26
CA LEU A 88 6.77 1.46 -7.89
C LEU A 88 6.54 2.90 -7.41
N PHE A 89 6.55 3.14 -6.10
CA PHE A 89 6.37 4.48 -5.55
C PHE A 89 7.47 5.44 -5.98
N ARG A 90 8.72 4.98 -6.02
CA ARG A 90 9.83 5.81 -6.49
C ARG A 90 9.68 6.20 -7.96
N ALA A 91 9.15 5.32 -8.80
CA ALA A 91 8.90 5.60 -10.21
C ALA A 91 7.75 6.59 -10.43
N TYR A 92 6.67 6.49 -9.64
CA TYR A 92 5.45 7.30 -9.84
C TYR A 92 5.34 8.56 -8.98
N PHE A 93 6.12 8.71 -7.91
CA PHE A 93 6.19 9.93 -7.10
C PHE A 93 7.27 10.91 -7.59
N ASP A 94 7.33 11.12 -8.90
CA ASP A 94 8.28 12.00 -9.59
C ASP A 94 7.84 13.48 -9.61
N GLY A 95 6.56 13.76 -9.38
CA GLY A 95 5.96 15.11 -9.49
C GLY A 95 6.21 16.07 -8.31
N LEU A 96 7.08 15.75 -7.36
CA LEU A 96 7.36 16.61 -6.21
C LEU A 96 8.41 17.69 -6.57
N LYS A 97 8.29 18.88 -5.97
CA LYS A 97 9.29 19.94 -6.12
C LYS A 97 10.65 19.44 -5.63
N LYS A 98 11.69 19.61 -6.44
CA LYS A 98 13.07 19.33 -6.03
C LYS A 98 13.45 20.28 -4.90
N LYS A 99 14.10 19.74 -3.87
CA LYS A 99 14.63 20.53 -2.77
C LYS A 99 15.70 21.48 -3.31
N SER A 100 15.58 22.78 -3.03
CA SER A 100 16.59 23.76 -3.41
C SER A 100 17.73 23.75 -2.38
N LYS A 101 18.98 23.92 -2.83
CA LYS A 101 20.17 23.98 -1.96
C LYS A 101 20.07 25.05 -0.85
N THR A 102 19.23 26.08 -1.06
CA THR A 102 18.95 27.14 -0.09
C THR A 102 18.12 26.64 1.09
N GLN A 103 17.19 25.70 0.87
CA GLN A 103 16.36 25.13 1.94
C GLN A 103 17.12 24.14 2.83
N ASP A 104 18.17 23.49 2.31
CA ASP A 104 19.06 22.64 3.11
C ASP A 104 19.83 23.46 4.16
N LYS A 105 20.42 24.59 3.74
CA LYS A 105 21.15 25.48 4.66
C LYS A 105 20.26 26.09 5.74
N ALA A 106 18.99 26.35 5.42
CA ALA A 106 18.04 26.91 6.37
C ALA A 106 17.55 25.90 7.44
N ARG A 107 17.53 24.59 7.14
CA ARG A 107 17.23 23.55 8.14
C ARG A 107 18.41 23.28 9.05
N ILE A 108 19.62 23.18 8.51
CA ILE A 108 20.83 22.98 9.31
C ILE A 108 21.03 24.11 10.34
N LYS A 109 20.66 25.34 10.00
CA LYS A 109 20.66 26.48 10.93
C LYS A 109 19.53 26.50 11.97
N LYS A 110 18.49 25.70 11.80
CA LYS A 110 17.34 25.60 12.73
C LYS A 110 17.46 24.41 13.68
N GLU A 111 18.28 23.43 13.32
CA GLU A 111 18.54 22.22 14.11
C GLU A 111 19.85 22.31 14.93
N ALA A 112 20.56 23.45 14.83
CA ALA A 112 21.71 23.84 15.66
C ALA A 112 21.34 25.06 16.51
#